data_AF-W6RWC1-F1
#
_entry.id   AF-W6RWC1-F1
#
_cell.length_a   1.000
_cell.length_b   1.000
_cell.length_c   1.000
_cell.angle_alpha   90.00
_cell.angle_beta   90.00
_cell.angle_gamma   90.00
#
_symmetry.space_group_name_H-M   'P 1'
#
loop_
_entity.id
_entity.type
_entity.pdbx_description
1 polymer ?
#
loop_
_entity_poly.entity_id
_entity_poly.type
_entity_poly.pdbx_seq_one_letter_code
_entity_poly.pdbx_strand_id
1 'polypeptide(L)'
;MTLAGFLSPRKLALLALIPLLSACTVDVGPSYSRPPPRPPGPAMCSMEYAPVCGQRSGRVETFTNACQARAAGFAIINRGQCRRPTPITSRPPPPPRAARPQMCTMEYAPVCGQRGARVQTFANACQARAANFAVISRGQCARQPGITVRPQRPAPRPQPGGICTREYRPVCGQRGSQIRTFPNACEASNSGFRIVSQGACRR
;
A
#
# COMPACT_ATOMS: atom_id res chain seq x y z
N MET A 1 -69.23 -34.34 -46.06
CA MET A 1 -68.61 -33.40 -47.02
C MET A 1 -69.62 -32.26 -47.17
N THR A 2 -69.43 -31.06 -46.63
CA THR A 2 -68.34 -30.09 -46.87
C THR A 2 -68.13 -29.20 -45.63
N LEU A 3 -66.88 -28.78 -45.44
CA LEU A 3 -66.40 -27.98 -44.30
C LEU A 3 -67.22 -26.68 -44.11
N ALA A 4 -67.72 -26.40 -42.89
CA ALA A 4 -67.05 -25.56 -41.89
C ALA A 4 -66.51 -24.26 -42.53
N GLY A 5 -67.03 -23.06 -42.27
CA GLY A 5 -67.43 -22.50 -40.99
C GLY A 5 -66.72 -21.14 -40.84
N PHE A 6 -67.48 -20.09 -40.55
CA PHE A 6 -67.01 -18.84 -39.93
C PHE A 6 -65.89 -18.02 -40.61
N LEU A 7 -66.22 -17.28 -41.68
CA LEU A 7 -65.49 -16.05 -42.03
C LEU A 7 -66.36 -14.81 -41.79
N SER A 8 -66.28 -14.28 -40.57
CA SER A 8 -66.75 -12.93 -40.23
C SER A 8 -65.91 -11.88 -40.96
N PRO A 9 -66.46 -10.71 -41.36
CA PRO A 9 -65.71 -9.67 -42.07
C PRO A 9 -64.47 -9.17 -41.32
N ARG A 10 -64.44 -9.31 -39.98
CA ARG A 10 -63.24 -9.02 -39.17
C ARG A 10 -62.08 -9.99 -39.44
N LYS A 11 -62.36 -11.26 -39.77
CA LYS A 11 -61.34 -12.27 -40.11
C LYS A 11 -60.76 -12.05 -41.52
N LEU A 12 -61.58 -11.55 -42.45
CA LEU A 12 -61.15 -11.11 -43.77
C LEU A 12 -60.24 -9.87 -43.70
N ALA A 13 -60.54 -8.92 -42.82
CA ALA A 13 -59.67 -7.77 -42.57
C ALA A 13 -58.30 -8.16 -41.99
N LEU A 14 -58.26 -9.18 -41.12
CA LEU A 14 -57.00 -9.75 -40.60
C LEU A 14 -56.19 -10.48 -41.69
N LEU A 15 -56.85 -11.18 -42.62
CA LEU A 15 -56.18 -11.83 -43.76
C LEU A 15 -55.65 -10.81 -44.78
N ALA A 16 -56.30 -9.66 -44.94
CA ALA A 16 -55.86 -8.58 -45.82
C ALA A 16 -54.61 -7.82 -45.30
N LEU A 17 -54.28 -7.95 -44.01
CA LEU A 17 -53.07 -7.38 -43.39
C LEU A 17 -51.82 -8.27 -43.56
N ILE A 18 -51.99 -9.54 -43.90
CA ILE A 18 -50.89 -10.50 -44.11
C ILE A 18 -49.94 -10.09 -45.24
N PRO A 19 -50.38 -9.61 -46.43
CA PRO A 19 -49.44 -9.18 -47.48
C PRO A 19 -48.66 -7.90 -47.11
N LEU A 20 -49.16 -7.06 -46.19
CA LEU A 20 -48.48 -5.85 -45.71
C LEU A 20 -47.29 -6.16 -44.78
N LEU A 21 -47.30 -7.31 -44.09
CA LEU A 21 -46.18 -7.80 -43.28
C LEU A 21 -45.06 -8.46 -44.11
N SER A 22 -45.28 -8.72 -45.40
CA SER A 22 -44.32 -9.34 -46.31
C SER A 22 -43.40 -8.35 -47.02
N ALA A 23 -43.54 -7.04 -46.77
CA ALA A 23 -42.83 -5.98 -47.50
C ALA A 23 -41.39 -5.69 -46.99
N CYS A 24 -40.89 -6.46 -46.02
CA CYS A 24 -39.52 -6.34 -45.52
C CYS A 24 -38.63 -7.45 -46.08
N THR A 25 -38.45 -7.53 -47.40
CA THR A 25 -37.34 -8.33 -47.96
C THR A 25 -36.08 -7.48 -47.86
N VAL A 26 -35.14 -7.88 -46.99
CA VAL A 26 -33.79 -7.31 -47.00
C VAL A 26 -33.16 -7.64 -48.34
N ASP A 27 -33.04 -6.64 -49.20
CA ASP A 27 -32.22 -6.74 -50.40
C ASP A 27 -30.75 -6.76 -49.93
N VAL A 28 -30.21 -7.95 -49.74
CA VAL A 28 -28.77 -8.13 -49.66
C VAL A 28 -28.27 -7.92 -51.08
N GLY A 29 -28.04 -6.65 -51.43
CA GLY A 29 -27.31 -6.30 -52.64
C GLY A 29 -26.00 -7.10 -52.74
N PRO A 30 -25.43 -7.24 -53.94
CA PRO A 30 -24.27 -8.10 -54.17
C PRO A 30 -23.24 -7.81 -53.08
N SER A 31 -22.90 -8.85 -52.33
CA SER A 31 -22.00 -8.82 -51.19
C SER A 31 -20.93 -7.77 -51.44
N TYR A 32 -20.99 -6.63 -50.74
CA TYR A 32 -19.87 -5.71 -50.68
C TYR A 32 -18.80 -6.42 -49.86
N SER A 33 -18.16 -7.42 -50.48
CA SER A 33 -16.88 -7.94 -50.08
C SER A 33 -15.99 -6.73 -50.04
N ARG A 34 -15.71 -6.25 -48.83
CA ARG A 34 -14.74 -5.20 -48.59
C ARG A 34 -13.52 -5.57 -49.41
N PRO A 35 -13.03 -4.69 -50.30
CA PRO A 35 -11.83 -5.00 -51.07
C PRO A 35 -10.76 -5.48 -50.09
N PRO A 36 -10.04 -6.57 -50.41
CA PRO A 36 -8.93 -6.99 -49.56
C PRO A 36 -8.04 -5.77 -49.33
N PRO A 37 -7.54 -5.55 -48.10
CA PRO A 37 -6.72 -4.38 -47.80
C PRO A 37 -5.59 -4.34 -48.82
N ARG A 38 -5.55 -3.25 -49.59
CA ARG A 38 -4.52 -3.03 -50.61
C ARG A 38 -3.17 -3.22 -49.90
N PRO A 39 -2.26 -4.06 -50.43
CA PRO A 39 -0.94 -4.22 -49.84
C PRO A 39 -0.32 -2.84 -49.65
N PRO A 40 0.29 -2.54 -48.50
CA PRO A 40 0.82 -1.20 -48.24
C PRO A 40 1.86 -0.89 -49.30
N GLY A 41 1.49 -0.07 -50.29
CA GLY A 41 2.45 0.60 -51.13
C GLY A 41 3.35 1.48 -50.26
N PRO A 42 4.50 1.94 -50.77
CA PRO A 42 5.37 2.85 -50.03
C PRO A 42 4.55 4.08 -49.59
N ALA A 43 4.26 4.16 -48.30
CA ALA A 43 3.47 5.25 -47.75
C ALA A 43 4.34 6.50 -47.68
N MET A 44 4.09 7.46 -48.56
CA MET A 44 4.67 8.79 -48.50
C MET A 44 3.99 9.56 -47.37
N CYS A 45 4.61 9.64 -46.20
CA CYS A 45 4.08 10.38 -45.06
C CYS A 45 4.74 11.76 -44.94
N SER A 46 3.95 12.77 -44.57
CA SER A 46 4.48 14.08 -44.18
C SER A 46 5.30 13.95 -42.88
N MET A 47 6.21 14.91 -42.68
CA MET A 47 6.97 15.07 -41.43
C MET A 47 6.17 15.80 -40.34
N GLU A 48 4.86 15.92 -40.52
CA GLU A 48 3.97 16.54 -39.53
C GLU A 48 3.96 15.76 -38.23
N TYR A 49 4.12 16.46 -37.11
CA TYR A 49 4.06 15.87 -35.77
C TYR A 49 2.65 16.00 -35.19
N ALA A 50 1.88 14.92 -35.27
CA ALA A 50 0.51 14.84 -34.75
C ALA A 50 0.31 13.44 -34.13
N PRO A 51 0.86 13.19 -32.93
CA PRO A 51 1.09 11.84 -32.43
C PRO A 51 -0.20 11.06 -32.24
N VAL A 52 -0.14 9.75 -32.50
CA VAL A 52 -1.26 8.84 -32.30
C VAL A 52 -0.81 7.55 -31.61
N CYS A 53 -1.73 6.93 -30.88
CA CYS A 53 -1.52 5.64 -30.27
C CYS A 53 -2.12 4.56 -31.17
N GLY A 54 -1.26 3.68 -31.69
CA GLY A 54 -1.64 2.56 -32.56
C GLY A 54 -1.58 1.22 -31.83
N GLN A 55 -2.45 0.28 -32.21
CA GLN A 55 -2.42 -1.10 -31.75
C GLN A 55 -2.37 -2.08 -32.92
N ARG A 56 -1.50 -3.09 -32.81
CA ARG A 56 -1.40 -4.21 -33.74
C ARG A 56 -1.08 -5.49 -32.97
N SER A 57 -1.94 -6.50 -33.08
CA SER A 57 -1.73 -7.84 -32.48
C SER A 57 -1.29 -7.80 -31.00
N GLY A 58 -1.96 -6.96 -30.20
CA GLY A 58 -1.65 -6.79 -28.77
C GLY A 58 -0.48 -5.86 -28.44
N ARG A 59 0.30 -5.42 -29.43
CA ARG A 59 1.34 -4.38 -29.25
C ARG A 59 0.71 -3.00 -29.40
N VAL A 60 1.11 -2.08 -28.53
CA VAL A 60 0.63 -0.69 -28.49
C VAL A 60 1.83 0.23 -28.61
N GLU A 61 1.86 1.07 -29.65
CA GLU A 61 3.00 1.92 -29.99
C GLU A 61 2.55 3.34 -30.37
N THR A 62 3.37 4.32 -29.98
CA THR A 62 3.17 5.72 -30.33
C THR A 62 3.81 6.01 -31.69
N PHE A 63 3.05 6.57 -32.62
CA PHE A 63 3.54 7.01 -33.92
C PHE A 63 3.58 8.53 -34.01
N THR A 64 4.52 9.06 -34.81
CA THR A 64 4.70 10.50 -35.06
C THR A 64 3.44 11.14 -35.64
N ASN A 65 2.75 10.43 -36.52
CA ASN A 65 1.47 10.82 -37.07
C ASN A 65 0.62 9.64 -37.52
N ALA A 66 -0.64 9.92 -37.85
CA ALA A 66 -1.60 8.93 -38.30
C ALA A 66 -1.21 8.24 -39.63
N CYS A 67 -0.46 8.91 -40.50
CA CYS A 67 0.04 8.29 -41.73
C CYS A 67 1.04 7.18 -41.40
N GLN A 68 2.04 7.46 -40.55
CA GLN A 68 3.05 6.48 -40.15
C GLN A 68 2.44 5.29 -39.42
N ALA A 69 1.45 5.51 -38.56
CA ALA A 69 0.72 4.42 -37.88
C ALA A 69 0.04 3.46 -38.88
N ARG A 70 -0.68 4.02 -39.87
CA ARG A 70 -1.36 3.21 -40.90
C ARG A 70 -0.39 2.52 -41.84
N ALA A 71 0.70 3.19 -42.21
CA ALA A 71 1.79 2.63 -43.01
C ALA A 71 2.42 1.41 -42.32
N ALA A 72 2.60 1.48 -40.99
CA ALA A 72 3.11 0.38 -40.18
C ALA A 72 2.06 -0.72 -39.90
N GLY A 73 0.81 -0.55 -40.37
CA GLY A 73 -0.28 -1.51 -40.17
C GLY A 73 -0.88 -1.50 -38.77
N PHE A 74 -0.74 -0.40 -38.03
CA PHE A 74 -1.36 -0.22 -36.71
C PHE A 74 -2.72 0.45 -36.83
N ALA A 75 -3.70 -0.08 -36.08
CA ALA A 75 -5.01 0.56 -35.93
C ALA A 75 -4.90 1.66 -34.87
N ILE A 76 -5.33 2.89 -35.18
CA ILE A 76 -5.26 4.01 -34.24
C ILE A 76 -6.37 3.84 -33.19
N ILE A 77 -5.99 3.67 -31.93
CA ILE A 77 -6.90 3.49 -30.79
C ILE A 77 -7.12 4.79 -30.00
N ASN A 78 -6.17 5.72 -30.03
CA ASN A 78 -6.30 7.02 -29.37
C ASN A 78 -5.49 8.11 -30.07
N ARG A 79 -5.94 9.37 -29.97
CA ARG A 79 -5.15 10.54 -30.36
C ARG A 79 -4.12 10.86 -29.27
N GLY A 80 -2.97 11.40 -29.68
CA GLY A 80 -1.84 11.61 -28.80
C GLY A 80 -1.03 10.33 -28.56
N GLN A 81 -0.01 10.45 -27.73
CA GLN A 81 0.89 9.34 -27.43
C GLN A 81 0.19 8.23 -26.62
N CYS A 82 0.66 7.00 -26.77
CA CYS A 82 0.17 5.90 -25.96
C CYS A 82 0.40 6.15 -24.48
N ARG A 83 -0.67 6.01 -23.69
CA ARG A 83 -0.53 5.90 -22.25
C ARG A 83 0.16 4.58 -21.98
N ARG A 84 1.43 4.60 -21.54
CA ARG A 84 1.94 3.47 -20.78
C ARG A 84 0.92 3.23 -19.66
N PRO A 85 0.52 1.98 -19.36
CA PRO A 85 -0.12 1.73 -18.09
C PRO A 85 0.83 2.32 -17.06
N THR A 86 0.45 3.46 -16.47
CA THR A 86 1.07 3.89 -15.24
C THR A 86 0.93 2.67 -14.33
N PRO A 87 2.01 2.16 -13.74
CA PRO A 87 1.87 1.13 -12.73
C PRO A 87 0.90 1.70 -11.69
N ILE A 88 -0.32 1.22 -11.71
CA ILE A 88 -1.29 1.43 -10.66
C ILE A 88 -0.64 0.78 -9.45
N THR A 89 -0.06 1.61 -8.59
CA THR A 89 0.51 1.25 -7.29
C THR A 89 1.55 0.13 -7.30
N SER A 90 2.74 0.44 -7.80
CA SER A 90 3.94 0.14 -7.02
C SER A 90 4.86 1.33 -7.10
N ARG A 91 4.57 2.35 -6.28
CA ARG A 91 5.68 3.15 -5.75
C ARG A 91 6.68 2.10 -5.25
N PRO A 92 7.90 1.99 -5.83
CA PRO A 92 8.89 1.10 -5.26
C PRO A 92 8.93 1.40 -3.76
N PRO A 93 8.96 0.39 -2.87
CA PRO A 93 9.16 0.69 -1.46
C PRO A 93 10.35 1.65 -1.39
N PRO A 94 10.22 2.78 -0.68
CA PRO A 94 11.30 3.75 -0.63
C PRO A 94 12.57 2.96 -0.28
N PRO A 95 13.70 3.21 -0.98
CA PRO A 95 14.92 2.48 -0.72
C PRO A 95 15.14 2.45 0.80
N PRO A 96 15.55 1.32 1.39
CA PRO A 96 15.83 1.27 2.81
C PRO A 96 16.75 2.45 3.09
N ARG A 97 16.26 3.42 3.88
CA ARG A 97 17.00 4.66 4.10
C ARG A 97 18.31 4.22 4.72
N ALA A 98 19.36 4.18 3.90
CA ALA A 98 20.72 3.98 4.38
C ALA A 98 20.87 4.95 5.55
N ALA A 99 21.27 4.42 6.70
CA ALA A 99 21.32 5.12 7.97
C ALA A 99 22.35 6.26 7.88
N ARG A 100 21.98 7.36 7.19
CA ARG A 100 22.64 8.63 7.39
C ARG A 100 22.40 8.97 8.85
N PRO A 101 23.43 9.33 9.63
CA PRO A 101 23.24 9.76 11.00
C PRO A 101 22.26 10.93 10.99
N GLN A 102 21.03 10.66 11.44
CA GLN A 102 19.96 11.62 11.37
C GLN A 102 20.08 12.53 12.59
N MET A 103 20.55 13.76 12.36
CA MET A 103 20.66 14.79 13.39
C MET A 103 19.25 15.19 13.83
N CYS A 104 18.90 14.88 15.07
CA CYS A 104 17.63 15.27 15.66
C CYS A 104 17.82 16.44 16.61
N THR A 105 16.86 17.37 16.61
CA THR A 105 16.79 18.43 17.63
C THR A 105 16.52 17.84 19.01
N MET A 106 16.89 18.58 20.05
CA MET A 106 16.59 18.24 21.45
C MET A 106 15.17 18.66 21.87
N GLU A 107 14.32 19.01 20.90
CA GLU A 107 12.93 19.35 21.15
C GLU A 107 12.17 18.16 21.73
N TYR A 108 11.42 18.39 22.80
CA TYR A 108 10.61 17.37 23.46
C TYR A 108 9.14 17.47 22.99
N ALA A 109 8.77 16.60 22.06
CA ALA A 109 7.43 16.46 21.50
C ALA A 109 7.11 14.96 21.39
N PRO A 110 6.75 14.30 22.50
CA PRO A 110 6.80 12.85 22.60
C PRO A 110 5.84 12.18 21.61
N VAL A 111 6.28 11.03 21.08
CA VAL A 111 5.47 10.22 20.17
C VAL A 111 5.54 8.74 20.54
N CYS A 112 4.48 8.01 20.22
CA CYS A 112 4.46 6.57 20.34
C CYS A 112 4.85 5.92 19.02
N GLY A 113 5.94 5.16 19.01
CA GLY A 113 6.46 4.48 17.84
C GLY A 113 6.30 2.96 17.92
N GLN A 114 6.05 2.30 16.78
CA GLN A 114 5.99 0.85 16.66
C GLN A 114 6.98 0.34 15.60
N ARG A 115 7.65 -0.79 15.92
CA ARG A 115 8.48 -1.56 14.98
C ARG A 115 8.23 -3.05 15.19
N GLY A 116 7.48 -3.67 14.27
CA GLY A 116 6.99 -5.04 14.44
C GLY A 116 6.14 -5.15 15.72
N ALA A 117 6.52 -6.05 16.63
CA ALA A 117 5.85 -6.22 17.93
C ALA A 117 6.34 -5.26 19.03
N ARG A 118 7.35 -4.40 18.77
CA ARG A 118 7.87 -3.47 19.77
C ARG A 118 7.17 -2.13 19.69
N VAL A 119 6.70 -1.64 20.83
CA VAL A 119 6.15 -0.29 20.96
C VAL A 119 6.93 0.48 22.02
N GLN A 120 7.36 1.70 21.69
CA GLN A 120 8.20 2.54 22.54
C GLN A 120 7.89 4.03 22.36
N THR A 121 7.96 4.78 23.46
CA THR A 121 7.88 6.24 23.46
C THR A 121 9.23 6.84 23.06
N PHE A 122 9.22 7.80 22.14
CA PHE A 122 10.40 8.58 21.74
C PHE A 122 10.22 10.05 22.16
N ALA A 123 11.32 10.75 22.43
CA ALA A 123 11.29 12.16 22.85
C ALA A 123 10.72 13.07 21.75
N ASN A 124 10.95 12.72 20.47
CA ASN A 124 10.32 13.37 19.33
C ASN A 124 10.22 12.42 18.11
N ALA A 125 9.48 12.87 17.09
CA ALA A 125 9.27 12.13 15.85
C ALA A 125 10.56 11.89 15.04
N CYS A 126 11.56 12.78 15.17
CA CYS A 126 12.85 12.57 14.53
C CYS A 126 13.56 11.35 15.12
N GLN A 127 13.66 11.27 16.44
CA GLN A 127 14.30 10.14 17.14
C GLN A 127 13.58 8.81 16.84
N ALA A 128 12.24 8.80 16.77
CA ALA A 128 11.48 7.61 16.39
C ALA A 128 11.86 7.11 15.00
N ARG A 129 11.93 8.00 14.00
CA ARG A 129 12.31 7.65 12.63
C ARG A 129 13.77 7.23 12.51
N ALA A 130 14.67 7.90 13.22
CA ALA A 130 16.09 7.54 13.27
C ALA A 130 16.29 6.12 13.84
N ALA A 131 15.46 5.70 14.79
CA ALA A 131 15.44 4.34 15.35
C ALA A 131 14.67 3.31 14.50
N ASN A 132 14.15 3.71 13.33
CA ASN A 132 13.29 2.91 12.45
C ASN A 132 11.96 2.47 13.09
N PHE A 133 11.36 3.34 13.90
CA PHE A 133 9.99 3.16 14.41
C PHE A 133 9.01 4.01 13.60
N ALA A 134 7.88 3.41 13.23
CA ALA A 134 6.76 4.12 12.65
C ALA A 134 5.96 4.80 13.76
N VAL A 135 5.69 6.10 13.66
CA VAL A 135 4.89 6.82 14.64
C VAL A 135 3.41 6.43 14.47
N ILE A 136 2.83 5.84 15.51
CA ILE A 136 1.43 5.37 15.54
C ILE A 136 0.50 6.34 16.27
N SER A 137 1.03 7.15 17.20
CA SER A 137 0.25 8.15 17.93
C SER A 137 1.13 9.30 18.41
N ARG A 138 0.50 10.47 18.64
CA ARG A 138 1.10 11.62 19.32
C ARG A 138 1.06 11.40 20.83
N GLY A 139 2.04 11.95 21.54
CA GLY A 139 2.19 11.74 22.97
C GLY A 139 2.90 10.43 23.29
N GLN A 140 3.05 10.16 24.58
CA GLN A 140 3.71 8.95 25.06
C GLN A 140 2.85 7.71 24.76
N CYS A 141 3.47 6.55 24.62
CA CYS A 141 2.73 5.29 24.54
C CYS A 141 1.95 5.07 25.85
N ALA A 142 0.63 5.13 25.76
CA ALA A 142 -0.23 4.73 26.87
C ALA A 142 -0.08 3.22 27.11
N ARG A 143 -0.23 2.77 28.36
CA ARG A 143 -0.55 1.36 28.66
C ARG A 143 -1.98 1.09 28.20
N GLN A 144 -2.21 1.10 26.89
CA GLN A 144 -3.47 0.66 26.31
C GLN A 144 -3.54 -0.86 26.43
N PRO A 145 -4.68 -1.44 26.87
CA PRO A 145 -4.89 -2.88 26.73
C PRO A 145 -4.76 -3.25 25.25
N GLY A 146 -3.80 -4.12 24.92
CA GLY A 146 -3.48 -4.51 23.54
C GLY A 146 -2.10 -4.05 23.04
N ILE A 147 -1.42 -3.13 23.74
CA ILE A 147 -0.02 -2.81 23.46
C ILE A 147 0.85 -3.45 24.55
N THR A 148 1.53 -4.54 24.21
CA THR A 148 2.58 -5.10 25.05
C THR A 148 3.81 -4.21 24.97
N VAL A 149 3.80 -3.10 25.73
CA VAL A 149 5.03 -2.43 26.12
C VAL A 149 5.79 -3.45 26.95
N ARG A 150 6.71 -4.19 26.32
CA ARG A 150 7.61 -5.07 27.06
C ARG A 150 8.29 -4.16 28.09
N PRO A 151 8.09 -4.39 29.40
CA PRO A 151 8.72 -3.58 30.42
C PRO A 151 10.21 -3.52 30.08
N GLN A 152 10.79 -2.32 30.10
CA GLN A 152 12.24 -2.19 30.04
C GLN A 152 12.79 -3.19 31.06
N ARG A 153 13.55 -4.18 30.57
CA ARG A 153 14.16 -5.19 31.43
C ARG A 153 14.85 -4.39 32.54
N PRO A 154 14.52 -4.62 33.83
CA PRO A 154 15.20 -3.92 34.92
C PRO A 154 16.70 -3.99 34.67
N ALA A 155 17.41 -2.90 34.98
CA ALA A 155 18.85 -2.79 34.80
C ALA A 155 19.53 -4.11 35.21
N PRO A 156 20.55 -4.58 34.47
CA PRO A 156 21.26 -5.81 34.79
C PRO A 156 21.53 -5.88 36.29
N ARG A 157 21.14 -6.98 36.94
CA ARG A 157 21.38 -7.15 38.37
C ARG A 157 22.88 -6.91 38.60
N PRO A 158 23.27 -6.00 39.52
CA PRO A 158 24.68 -5.76 39.80
C PRO A 158 25.32 -7.10 40.14
N GLN A 159 26.31 -7.50 39.34
CA GLN A 159 27.08 -8.70 39.61
C GLN A 159 27.89 -8.44 40.90
N PRO A 160 27.94 -9.40 41.84
CA PRO A 160 28.78 -9.26 43.03
C PRO A 160 30.24 -9.05 42.61
N GLY A 161 30.90 -8.01 43.15
CA GLY A 161 32.33 -7.75 42.95
C GLY A 161 32.68 -6.55 42.06
N GLY A 162 31.74 -5.67 41.73
CA GLY A 162 32.00 -4.47 40.90
C GLY A 162 32.36 -3.21 41.71
N ILE A 163 33.05 -2.24 41.10
CA ILE A 163 33.23 -0.90 41.68
C ILE A 163 31.88 -0.17 41.69
N CYS A 164 31.45 0.30 42.86
CA CYS A 164 30.19 1.04 43.00
C CYS A 164 30.38 2.54 42.82
N THR A 165 29.41 3.19 42.18
CA THR A 165 29.31 4.66 42.18
C THR A 165 28.88 5.15 43.56
N ARG A 166 29.20 6.40 43.93
CA ARG A 166 28.73 7.04 45.17
C ARG A 166 27.31 7.62 45.06
N GLU A 167 26.51 7.11 44.12
CA GLU A 167 25.13 7.56 43.94
C GLU A 167 24.28 7.07 45.12
N TYR A 168 23.51 7.96 45.75
CA TYR A 168 22.63 7.62 46.86
C TYR A 168 21.21 7.33 46.36
N ARG A 169 20.87 6.04 46.24
CA ARG A 169 19.56 5.51 45.86
C ARG A 169 19.23 4.31 46.74
N PRO A 170 18.75 4.56 47.97
CA PRO A 170 18.77 3.57 49.01
C PRO A 170 17.89 2.36 48.67
N VAL A 171 18.34 1.18 49.09
CA VAL A 171 17.59 -0.08 48.94
C VAL A 171 17.58 -0.85 50.24
N CYS A 172 16.51 -1.60 50.48
CA CYS A 172 16.42 -2.52 51.61
C CYS A 172 16.91 -3.89 51.15
N GLY A 173 18.02 -4.34 51.74
CA GLY A 173 18.61 -5.66 51.50
C GLY A 173 18.33 -6.62 52.64
N GLN A 174 18.13 -7.90 52.32
CA GLN A 174 17.97 -8.99 53.27
C GLN A 174 19.03 -10.07 53.04
N ARG A 175 19.66 -10.55 54.12
CA ARG A 175 20.54 -11.72 54.15
C ARG A 175 20.18 -12.58 55.35
N GLY A 176 19.50 -13.70 55.12
CA GLY A 176 18.91 -14.49 56.21
C GLY A 176 17.90 -13.67 57.00
N SER A 177 18.07 -13.59 58.33
CA SER A 177 17.23 -12.77 59.21
C SER A 177 17.65 -11.31 59.31
N GLN A 178 18.78 -10.93 58.70
CA GLN A 178 19.27 -9.55 58.75
C GLN A 178 18.66 -8.73 57.61
N ILE A 179 18.04 -7.60 57.98
CA ILE A 179 17.60 -6.55 57.05
C ILE A 179 18.43 -5.29 57.28
N ARG A 180 18.92 -4.69 56.20
CA ARG A 180 19.73 -3.47 56.26
C ARG A 180 19.49 -2.58 55.04
N THR A 181 19.46 -1.28 55.28
CA THR A 181 19.45 -0.27 54.23
C THR A 181 20.86 -0.10 53.67
N PHE A 182 20.99 -0.13 52.35
CA PHE A 182 22.22 0.16 51.63
C PHE A 182 22.11 1.47 50.87
N PRO A 183 23.19 2.26 50.73
CA PRO A 183 23.22 3.50 49.96
C PRO A 183 22.76 3.34 48.51
N ASN A 184 23.10 2.21 47.88
CA ASN A 184 22.63 1.84 46.55
C ASN A 184 22.60 0.32 46.34
N ALA A 185 22.00 -0.10 45.22
CA ALA A 185 21.88 -1.50 44.84
C ALA A 185 23.22 -2.21 44.64
N CYS A 186 24.24 -1.50 44.17
CA CYS A 186 25.58 -2.08 43.96
C CYS A 186 26.21 -2.47 45.30
N GLU A 187 26.16 -1.59 46.30
CA GLU A 187 26.71 -1.86 47.64
C GLU A 187 25.98 -3.01 48.35
N ALA A 188 24.65 -3.12 48.17
CA ALA A 188 23.87 -4.24 48.66
C ALA A 188 24.33 -5.58 48.06
N SER A 189 24.48 -5.62 46.72
CA SER A 189 24.93 -6.81 46.01
C SER A 189 26.36 -7.21 46.38
N ASN A 190 27.29 -6.24 46.46
CA ASN A 190 28.68 -6.50 46.87
C ASN A 190 28.77 -7.02 48.31
N SER A 191 27.86 -6.58 49.18
CA SER A 191 27.77 -7.07 50.56
C SER A 191 27.06 -8.42 50.69
N GLY A 192 26.60 -9.02 49.59
CA GLY A 192 25.88 -10.29 49.58
C GLY A 192 24.44 -10.22 50.09
N PHE A 193 23.81 -9.04 50.07
CA PHE A 193 22.42 -8.86 50.46
C PHE A 193 21.51 -8.91 49.23
N ARG A 194 20.37 -9.61 49.36
CA ARG A 194 19.34 -9.63 48.32
C ARG A 194 18.40 -8.45 48.53
N ILE A 195 18.22 -7.62 47.50
CA ILE A 195 17.31 -6.48 47.57
C ILE A 195 15.85 -6.97 47.63
N VAL A 196 15.13 -6.55 48.67
CA VAL A 196 13.72 -6.90 48.92
C VAL A 196 12.76 -5.74 48.66
N SER A 197 13.22 -4.49 48.79
CA SER A 197 12.44 -3.28 48.49
C SER A 197 13.33 -2.15 47.99
N GLN A 198 12.74 -1.26 47.17
CA GLN A 198 13.31 0.05 46.86
C GLN A 198 13.12 0.98 48.06
N GLY A 199 14.08 1.86 48.33
CA GLY A 199 14.11 2.72 49.51
C GLY A 199 14.71 2.05 50.74
N ALA A 200 14.81 2.81 51.83
CA ALA A 200 15.30 2.31 53.11
C ALA A 200 14.38 1.22 53.70
N CYS A 201 14.94 0.31 54.49
CA CYS A 201 14.15 -0.64 55.26
C CYS A 201 13.23 0.12 56.23
N ARG A 202 11.95 -0.26 56.23
CA ARG A 202 11.00 0.20 57.24
C ARG A 202 11.22 -0.62 58.51
N ARG A 203 11.25 0.06 59.66
CA ARG A 203 11.25 -0.58 60.97
C ARG A 203 9.87 -1.13 61.29
#